data_AF-A0AAV4JKA3-F1
#
_entry.id   AF-A0AAV4JKA3-F1
#
_cell.length_a   1.000
_cell.length_b   1.000
_cell.length_c   1.000
_cell.angle_alpha   90.00
_cell.angle_beta   90.00
_cell.angle_gamma   90.00
#
_symmetry.space_group_name_H-M   'P 1'
#
loop_
_entity.id
_entity.type
_entity.pdbx_description
1 polymer ?
#
loop_
_entity_poly.entity_id
_entity_poly.type
_entity_poly.pdbx_seq_one_letter_code
_entity_poly.pdbx_strand_id
1 'polypeptide(L)'
;MSCLRCHRFGHGRDRCKRNSDLCVKCGEPGHRGEECDRTHKCINCKGDHPASSKNCPKYLEEQAILRYRAHNGGTFGQASAAVVVEVAKEVRPKFYTQAVRGGPARKVTAPVSTPMAQNSATKKARPTNDKPRAGETRKPQTFERYGTNPEVDLESTDSIWSVRKEF
;
A
#
# COMPACT_ATOMS: atom_id res chain seq x y z
N MET A 1 -2.52 10.69 4.16
CA MET A 1 -1.68 11.83 3.70
C MET A 1 -0.73 11.32 2.62
N SER A 2 -0.58 12.03 1.49
CA SER A 2 0.43 11.73 0.46
C SER A 2 1.62 12.68 0.55
N CYS A 3 2.82 12.18 0.33
CA CYS A 3 4.03 13.00 0.29
C CYS A 3 4.04 13.91 -0.95
N LEU A 4 4.25 15.22 -0.78
CA LEU A 4 4.32 16.18 -1.89
C LEU A 4 5.60 16.06 -2.74
N ARG A 5 6.60 15.30 -2.26
CA ARG A 5 7.87 15.07 -2.97
C ARG A 5 7.86 13.78 -3.78
N CYS A 6 7.40 12.67 -3.18
CA CYS A 6 7.43 11.36 -3.84
C CYS A 6 6.06 10.75 -4.14
N HIS A 7 4.96 11.44 -3.79
CA HIS A 7 3.57 11.01 -3.99
C HIS A 7 3.16 9.66 -3.38
N ARG A 8 4.02 9.07 -2.53
CA ARG A 8 3.70 7.89 -1.72
C ARG A 8 2.89 8.27 -0.48
N PHE A 9 2.06 7.35 -0.02
CA PHE A 9 1.30 7.51 1.22
C PHE A 9 2.15 7.24 2.47
N GLY A 10 1.66 7.66 3.63
CA GLY A 10 2.23 7.36 4.95
C GLY A 10 3.27 8.36 5.49
N HIS A 11 3.68 9.38 4.71
CA HIS A 11 4.59 10.42 5.21
C HIS A 11 4.41 11.77 4.47
N GLY A 12 4.83 12.86 5.12
CA GLY A 12 4.85 14.21 4.56
C GLY A 12 6.12 14.54 3.77
N ARG A 13 6.25 15.79 3.31
CA ARG A 13 7.42 16.27 2.56
C ARG A 13 8.70 16.22 3.41
N ASP A 14 8.61 16.64 4.67
CA ASP A 14 9.79 16.84 5.54
C ASP A 14 10.43 15.52 5.98
N ARG A 15 9.62 14.45 6.07
CA ARG A 15 10.09 13.10 6.40
C ARG A 15 10.39 12.25 5.16
N CYS A 16 10.41 12.87 3.98
CA CYS A 16 10.69 12.16 2.75
C CYS A 16 12.19 11.90 2.60
N LYS A 17 12.55 10.63 2.40
CA LYS A 17 13.94 10.22 2.18
C LYS A 17 14.49 10.57 0.80
N ARG A 18 13.64 11.03 -0.13
CA ARG A 18 14.05 11.42 -1.47
C ARG A 18 14.49 12.88 -1.47
N ASN A 19 15.48 13.22 -2.29
CA ASN A 19 15.99 14.60 -2.41
C ASN A 19 15.36 15.37 -3.59
N SER A 20 14.74 14.66 -4.54
CA SER A 20 14.09 15.23 -5.72
C SER A 20 12.57 15.06 -5.68
N ASP A 21 11.87 16.09 -6.17
CA ASP A 21 10.43 16.00 -6.43
C ASP A 21 10.18 15.11 -7.66
N LEU A 22 9.16 14.27 -7.56
CA LEU A 22 8.68 13.44 -8.66
C LEU A 22 7.50 14.09 -9.35
N CYS A 23 7.36 13.84 -10.63
CA CYS A 23 6.17 14.23 -11.35
C CYS A 23 4.96 13.41 -10.90
N VAL A 24 3.87 14.10 -10.57
CA VAL A 24 2.59 13.49 -10.18
C VAL A 24 1.95 12.68 -11.32
N LYS A 25 2.23 13.04 -12.59
CA LYS A 25 1.67 12.39 -13.79
C LYS A 25 2.41 11.10 -14.13
N CYS A 26 3.72 11.15 -14.30
CA CYS A 26 4.51 10.00 -14.81
C CYS A 26 5.43 9.35 -13.76
N GLY A 27 5.60 9.97 -12.58
CA GLY A 27 6.40 9.42 -11.48
C GLY A 27 7.91 9.56 -11.62
N GLU A 28 8.39 10.19 -12.70
CA GLU A 28 9.82 10.43 -12.95
C GLU A 28 10.28 11.79 -12.39
N PRO A 29 11.54 11.90 -11.94
CA PRO A 29 12.12 13.18 -11.51
C PRO A 29 12.45 14.11 -12.69
N GLY A 30 12.89 15.33 -12.37
CA GLY A 30 13.51 16.26 -13.34
C GLY A 30 12.56 17.23 -14.04
N HIS A 31 11.27 17.24 -13.69
CA HIS A 31 10.28 18.17 -14.24
C HIS A 31 9.06 18.26 -13.31
N ARG A 32 8.22 19.28 -13.52
CA ARG A 32 6.93 19.43 -12.84
C ARG A 32 5.80 18.77 -13.64
N GLY A 33 4.67 18.51 -12.99
CA GLY A 33 3.53 17.85 -13.61
C GLY A 33 2.85 18.66 -14.72
N GLU A 34 2.97 19.99 -14.72
CA GLU A 34 2.40 20.88 -15.74
C GLU A 34 3.08 20.67 -17.09
N GLU A 35 4.41 20.53 -17.08
CA GLU A 35 5.30 20.43 -18.25
C GLU A 35 5.58 18.97 -18.66
N CYS A 36 4.70 18.05 -18.24
CA CYS A 36 4.89 16.62 -18.43
C CYS A 36 4.05 16.11 -19.61
N ASP A 37 4.74 15.75 -20.69
CA ASP A 37 4.17 15.11 -21.88
C ASP A 37 4.24 13.57 -21.85
N ARG A 38 4.79 13.01 -20.76
CA ARG A 38 4.92 11.57 -20.59
C ARG A 38 3.57 10.92 -20.25
N THR A 39 3.43 9.65 -20.63
CA THR A 39 2.29 8.82 -20.27
C THR A 39 2.10 8.75 -18.76
N HIS A 40 0.84 8.77 -18.33
CA HIS A 40 0.51 8.66 -16.93
C HIS A 40 0.95 7.32 -16.35
N LYS A 41 1.55 7.37 -15.16
CA LYS A 41 1.99 6.17 -14.44
C LYS A 41 1.91 6.41 -12.95
N CYS A 42 1.01 5.70 -12.29
CA CYS A 42 0.83 5.85 -10.86
C CYS A 42 2.00 5.20 -10.09
N ILE A 43 2.65 5.95 -9.21
CA ILE A 43 3.74 5.42 -8.36
C ILE A 43 3.22 4.38 -7.35
N ASN A 44 1.94 4.47 -6.95
CA ASN A 44 1.37 3.64 -5.89
C ASN A 44 0.84 2.29 -6.42
N CYS A 45 0.05 2.29 -7.50
CA CYS A 45 -0.54 1.07 -8.07
C CYS A 45 0.05 0.65 -9.43
N LYS A 46 0.92 1.48 -10.05
CA LYS A 46 1.50 1.27 -11.39
C LYS A 46 0.50 1.27 -12.55
N GLY A 47 -0.73 1.78 -12.35
CA GLY A 47 -1.73 1.93 -13.41
C GLY A 47 -1.61 3.22 -14.23
N ASP A 48 -2.37 3.29 -15.31
CA ASP A 48 -2.38 4.38 -16.31
C ASP A 48 -3.19 5.60 -15.85
N HIS A 49 -2.79 6.17 -14.72
CA HIS A 49 -3.38 7.39 -14.18
C HIS A 49 -2.34 8.13 -13.31
N PRO A 50 -2.51 9.45 -13.06
CA PRO A 50 -1.61 10.18 -12.17
C PRO A 50 -1.72 9.66 -10.73
N ALA A 51 -0.69 9.92 -9.93
CA ALA A 51 -0.65 9.52 -8.52
C ALA A 51 -1.72 10.22 -7.66
N SER A 52 -2.28 11.35 -8.12
CA SER A 52 -3.36 12.10 -7.48
C SER A 52 -4.77 11.57 -7.76
N SER A 53 -4.91 10.54 -8.61
CA SER A 53 -6.22 9.99 -8.96
C SER A 53 -6.94 9.40 -7.76
N LYS A 54 -8.19 9.84 -7.53
CA LYS A 54 -9.09 9.30 -6.48
C LYS A 54 -9.61 7.91 -6.79
N ASN A 55 -9.49 7.47 -8.04
CA ASN A 55 -9.87 6.12 -8.48
C ASN A 55 -8.73 5.11 -8.33
N CYS A 56 -7.56 5.55 -7.83
CA CYS A 56 -6.44 4.66 -7.58
C CYS A 56 -6.82 3.62 -6.51
N PRO A 57 -6.67 2.30 -6.76
CA PRO A 57 -7.02 1.28 -5.76
C PRO A 57 -6.23 1.44 -4.45
N LYS A 58 -4.97 1.88 -4.54
CA LYS A 58 -4.14 2.18 -3.37
C LYS A 58 -4.57 3.44 -2.61
N TYR A 59 -5.15 4.42 -3.30
CA TYR A 59 -5.73 5.58 -2.64
C TYR A 59 -7.00 5.20 -1.86
N LEU A 60 -7.87 4.38 -2.48
CA LEU A 60 -9.10 3.91 -1.84
C LEU A 60 -8.78 3.07 -0.60
N GLU A 61 -7.79 2.17 -0.69
CA GLU A 61 -7.30 1.38 0.45
C GLU A 61 -6.81 2.29 1.59
N GLU A 62 -5.90 3.23 1.30
CA GLU A 62 -5.39 4.18 2.29
C GLU A 62 -6.53 5.02 2.92
N GLN A 63 -7.49 5.48 2.11
CA GLN A 63 -8.63 6.24 2.58
C GLN A 63 -9.53 5.42 3.52
N ALA A 64 -9.77 4.14 3.21
CA ALA A 64 -10.52 3.24 4.08
C ALA A 64 -9.81 3.05 5.43
N ILE A 65 -8.48 2.85 5.42
CA ILE A 65 -7.68 2.69 6.64
C ILE A 65 -7.74 3.96 7.50
N LEU A 66 -7.58 5.13 6.89
CA LEU A 66 -7.63 6.40 7.61
C LEU A 66 -9.03 6.68 8.18
N ARG A 67 -10.11 6.36 7.44
CA ARG A 67 -11.49 6.45 7.94
C ARG A 67 -11.70 5.50 9.12
N TYR A 68 -11.30 4.25 8.99
CA TYR A 68 -11.40 3.26 10.08
C TYR A 68 -10.71 3.78 11.33
N ARG A 69 -9.47 4.29 11.19
CA ARG A 69 -8.71 4.85 12.31
C ARG A 69 -9.35 6.10 12.92
N ALA A 70 -9.97 6.95 12.11
CA ALA A 70 -10.68 8.12 12.61
C ALA A 70 -11.91 7.74 13.45
N HIS A 71 -12.61 6.66 13.09
CA HIS A 71 -13.80 6.19 13.81
C HIS A 71 -13.48 5.29 15.01
N ASN A 72 -12.46 4.42 14.90
CA ASN A 72 -12.18 3.37 15.89
C ASN A 72 -10.89 3.60 16.68
N GLY A 73 -10.06 4.58 16.29
CA GLY A 73 -8.73 4.78 16.85
C GLY A 73 -7.72 3.71 16.43
N GLY A 74 -6.65 3.58 17.22
CA GLY A 74 -5.60 2.57 17.03
C GLY A 74 -4.46 2.97 16.09
N THR A 75 -3.56 2.01 15.87
CA THR A 75 -2.40 2.14 14.98
C THR A 75 -2.79 1.86 13.52
N PHE A 76 -1.98 2.33 12.58
CA PHE A 76 -2.21 2.07 11.16
C PHE A 76 -2.29 0.57 10.84
N GLY A 77 -1.42 -0.25 11.44
CA GLY A 77 -1.39 -1.70 11.21
C GLY A 77 -2.65 -2.42 11.70
N GLN A 78 -3.24 -1.97 12.82
CA GLN A 78 -4.52 -2.49 13.31
C GLN A 78 -5.65 -2.12 12.36
N ALA A 79 -5.71 -0.85 11.92
CA ALA A 79 -6.72 -0.39 10.98
C ALA A 79 -6.62 -1.07 9.62
N SER A 80 -5.41 -1.29 9.09
CA SER A 80 -5.21 -2.00 7.83
C SER A 80 -5.64 -3.46 7.92
N ALA A 81 -5.34 -4.14 9.03
CA ALA A 81 -5.82 -5.49 9.27
C ALA A 81 -7.35 -5.57 9.33
N ALA A 82 -7.99 -4.61 10.02
CA ALA A 82 -9.45 -4.56 10.14
C ALA A 82 -10.15 -4.34 8.80
N VAL A 83 -9.67 -3.39 7.98
CA VAL A 83 -10.24 -3.12 6.64
C VAL A 83 -10.15 -4.35 5.72
N VAL A 84 -9.05 -5.10 5.76
CA VAL A 84 -8.92 -6.35 4.98
C VAL A 84 -9.96 -7.39 5.39
N VAL A 85 -10.21 -7.52 6.70
CA VAL A 85 -11.22 -8.44 7.23
C VAL A 85 -12.64 -8.02 6.84
N GLU A 86 -12.97 -6.73 6.90
CA GLU A 86 -14.28 -6.21 6.49
C GLU A 86 -14.54 -6.43 5.00
N VAL A 87 -13.58 -6.12 4.13
CA VAL A 87 -13.69 -6.41 2.68
C VAL A 87 -13.85 -7.91 2.44
N ALA A 88 -13.14 -8.77 3.17
CA ALA A 88 -13.28 -10.21 3.04
C ALA A 88 -14.67 -10.73 3.47
N LYS A 89 -15.36 -10.06 4.41
CA LYS A 89 -16.74 -10.41 4.80
C LYS A 89 -17.76 -10.07 3.72
N GLU A 90 -17.58 -8.96 3.01
CA GLU A 90 -18.46 -8.56 1.90
C GLU A 90 -18.22 -9.40 0.63
N VAL A 91 -16.96 -9.79 0.37
CA VAL A 91 -16.59 -10.62 -0.78
C VAL A 91 -16.93 -12.11 -0.55
N ARG A 92 -17.12 -12.54 0.70
CA ARG A 92 -17.59 -13.90 1.01
C ARG A 92 -18.90 -14.16 0.25
N PRO A 93 -18.93 -15.13 -0.69
CA PRO A 93 -20.16 -15.45 -1.37
C PRO A 93 -21.18 -15.88 -0.32
N LYS A 94 -22.37 -15.29 -0.35
CA LYS A 94 -23.52 -15.75 0.43
C LYS A 94 -23.91 -17.13 -0.11
N PHE A 95 -23.23 -18.18 0.35
CA PHE A 95 -23.51 -19.54 -0.07
C PHE A 95 -24.87 -20.01 0.49
N TYR A 96 -25.54 -20.81 -0.34
CA TYR A 96 -26.91 -21.34 -0.39
C TYR A 96 -27.54 -21.99 0.87
N THR A 97 -26.96 -21.90 2.07
CA THR A 97 -27.46 -22.65 3.25
C THR A 97 -28.85 -22.24 3.79
N GLN A 98 -29.56 -21.33 3.13
CA GLN A 98 -30.99 -21.05 3.38
C GLN A 98 -31.98 -22.03 2.71
N ALA A 99 -31.53 -23.05 1.98
CA ALA A 99 -32.44 -23.97 1.28
C ALA A 99 -32.17 -25.45 1.60
N VAL A 100 -32.43 -25.84 2.85
CA VAL A 100 -32.79 -27.22 3.24
C VAL A 100 -33.84 -27.17 4.35
N ARG A 101 -34.98 -26.53 4.05
CA ARG A 101 -36.26 -26.84 4.70
C ARG A 101 -37.15 -27.49 3.66
N GLY A 102 -37.21 -28.83 3.71
CA GLY A 102 -38.22 -29.63 3.03
C GLY A 102 -37.93 -29.96 1.57
N GLY A 103 -37.25 -31.09 1.32
CA GLY A 103 -37.23 -31.75 0.02
C GLY A 103 -36.90 -33.22 0.19
N PRO A 104 -37.62 -34.16 -0.46
CA PRO A 104 -37.47 -35.58 -0.19
C PRO A 104 -36.15 -36.11 -0.76
N ALA A 105 -35.52 -37.02 -0.01
CA ALA A 105 -34.29 -37.69 -0.38
C ALA A 105 -34.44 -38.44 -1.71
N ARG A 106 -33.72 -38.02 -2.75
CA ARG A 106 -33.52 -38.83 -3.95
C ARG A 106 -32.39 -39.83 -3.68
N LYS A 107 -32.70 -41.11 -3.87
CA LYS A 107 -31.77 -42.23 -3.70
C LYS A 107 -30.72 -42.20 -4.81
N VAL A 108 -29.45 -42.24 -4.41
CA VAL A 108 -28.30 -42.43 -5.30
C VAL A 108 -28.18 -43.92 -5.61
N THR A 109 -28.08 -44.27 -6.88
CA THR A 109 -27.60 -45.58 -7.33
C THR A 109 -26.44 -45.38 -8.29
N ALA A 110 -25.24 -45.74 -7.85
CA ALA A 110 -24.11 -46.17 -8.70
C ALA A 110 -24.06 -47.73 -8.64
N PRO A 111 -23.25 -48.48 -9.41
CA PRO A 111 -22.07 -48.09 -10.22
C PRO A 111 -21.89 -48.83 -11.57
N VAL A 112 -20.89 -48.46 -12.40
CA VAL A 112 -20.00 -49.42 -13.08
C VAL A 112 -18.72 -48.74 -13.60
N SER A 113 -17.68 -49.55 -13.78
CA SER A 113 -16.25 -49.26 -13.67
C SER A 113 -15.51 -49.10 -15.03
N THR A 114 -14.52 -48.19 -15.05
CA THR A 114 -13.15 -48.15 -15.66
C THR A 114 -12.82 -48.81 -17.03
N PRO A 115 -11.82 -48.31 -17.82
CA PRO A 115 -10.40 -48.27 -17.42
C PRO A 115 -9.57 -47.02 -17.79
N MET A 116 -8.36 -47.06 -17.21
CA MET A 116 -7.28 -46.07 -17.13
C MET A 116 -6.64 -45.65 -18.47
N ALA A 117 -6.14 -44.43 -18.51
CA ALA A 117 -4.92 -44.09 -19.25
C ALA A 117 -3.95 -43.36 -18.31
N GLN A 118 -2.79 -43.97 -18.14
CA GLN A 118 -1.69 -43.57 -17.27
C GLN A 118 -0.85 -42.52 -17.98
N ASN A 119 -0.41 -41.47 -17.27
CA ASN A 119 0.86 -40.84 -17.57
C ASN A 119 1.54 -40.42 -16.26
N SER A 120 2.60 -41.17 -15.95
CA SER A 120 3.43 -40.99 -14.77
C SER A 120 4.58 -40.02 -15.06
N ALA A 121 4.74 -39.08 -14.13
CA ALA A 121 5.98 -38.56 -13.56
C ALA A 121 7.14 -38.13 -14.49
N THR A 122 7.58 -36.89 -14.29
CA THR A 122 8.94 -36.70 -13.77
C THR A 122 9.03 -35.43 -12.93
N LYS A 123 9.27 -35.63 -11.63
CA LYS A 123 9.82 -34.61 -10.73
C LYS A 123 11.28 -34.39 -11.12
N LYS A 124 11.71 -33.13 -11.29
CA LYS A 124 13.09 -32.73 -11.02
C LYS A 124 13.10 -31.40 -10.27
N ALA A 125 13.35 -31.51 -8.97
CA ALA A 125 13.91 -30.44 -8.16
C ALA A 125 15.42 -30.38 -8.40
N ARG A 126 16.00 -29.17 -8.44
CA ARG A 126 17.42 -28.88 -8.14
C ARG A 126 17.63 -27.35 -8.10
N PRO A 127 18.70 -26.85 -7.49
CA PRO A 127 19.00 -26.82 -6.06
C PRO A 127 19.04 -25.36 -5.54
N THR A 128 18.84 -25.20 -4.23
CA THR A 128 19.32 -24.03 -3.49
C THR A 128 20.85 -24.01 -3.53
N ASN A 129 21.44 -22.86 -3.89
CA ASN A 129 22.86 -22.64 -3.70
C ASN A 129 23.05 -21.26 -3.06
N ASP A 130 22.94 -21.24 -1.74
CA ASP A 130 23.47 -20.19 -0.90
C ASP A 130 25.00 -20.28 -0.92
N LYS A 131 25.66 -19.18 -1.31
CA LYS A 131 27.03 -18.92 -0.89
C LYS A 131 27.14 -17.49 -0.36
N PRO A 132 27.57 -17.29 0.89
CA PRO A 132 27.74 -15.97 1.48
C PRO A 132 28.98 -15.30 0.89
N ARG A 133 28.87 -14.04 0.49
CA ARG A 133 30.03 -13.20 0.16
C ARG A 133 30.46 -12.44 1.40
N ALA A 134 31.70 -12.73 1.80
CA ALA A 134 32.46 -12.08 2.85
C ALA A 134 32.55 -10.56 2.65
N GLY A 135 32.74 -9.86 3.78
CA GLY A 135 32.60 -8.43 3.92
C GLY A 135 33.62 -7.57 3.17
N GLU A 136 33.20 -6.32 2.98
CA GLU A 136 34.08 -5.21 2.66
C GLU A 136 33.74 -4.08 3.64
N THR A 137 34.61 -3.93 4.63
CA THR A 137 34.66 -2.81 5.57
C THR A 137 34.96 -1.53 4.79
N ARG A 138 33.93 -0.73 4.50
CA ARG A 138 34.16 0.66 4.08
C ARG A 138 34.45 1.50 5.32
N LYS A 139 35.71 1.92 5.42
CA LYS A 139 36.24 2.94 6.36
C LYS A 139 35.27 4.13 6.47
N PRO A 140 35.13 4.73 7.67
CA PRO A 140 34.35 5.96 7.84
C PRO A 140 35.03 7.09 7.07
N GLN A 141 34.31 7.72 6.14
CA GLN A 141 34.70 9.01 5.61
C GLN A 141 34.33 10.07 6.65
N THR A 142 35.35 10.55 7.34
CA THR A 142 35.34 11.83 8.03
C THR A 142 35.14 12.93 6.99
N PHE A 143 34.04 13.67 7.06
CA PHE A 143 33.94 14.96 6.39
C PHE A 143 33.37 15.98 7.38
N GLU A 144 34.33 16.63 8.02
CA GLU A 144 34.41 18.06 8.30
C GLU A 144 33.14 18.81 8.69
N ARG A 145 33.17 19.21 9.97
CA ARG A 145 32.56 20.39 10.57
C ARG A 145 32.65 21.60 9.63
N TYR A 146 31.55 21.97 9.01
CA TYR A 146 31.20 23.36 8.73
C TYR A 146 29.99 23.63 9.62
N GLY A 147 30.14 24.37 10.71
CA GLY A 147 30.42 25.79 10.65
C GLY A 147 29.15 26.45 11.15
N THR A 148 29.20 26.90 12.40
CA THR A 148 28.15 27.62 13.12
C THR A 148 27.51 28.70 12.26
N ASN A 149 26.18 28.79 12.27
CA ASN A 149 25.51 30.05 12.01
C ASN A 149 24.44 30.32 13.09
N PRO A 150 24.29 31.58 13.48
CA PRO A 150 23.92 32.00 14.83
C PRO A 150 22.42 31.97 15.12
N GLU A 151 22.13 31.96 16.43
CA GLU A 151 20.88 32.41 17.04
C GLU A 151 20.26 33.60 16.30
N VAL A 152 18.98 33.47 15.94
CA VAL A 152 18.03 34.59 15.89
C VAL A 152 16.63 34.10 16.30
N ASP A 153 16.31 34.44 17.54
CA ASP A 153 15.03 34.91 18.07
C ASP A 153 13.75 34.09 17.86
N LEU A 154 13.42 33.38 18.94
CA LEU A 154 12.15 32.78 19.24
C LEU A 154 11.24 33.84 19.87
N GLU A 155 10.53 34.63 19.06
CA GLU A 155 9.43 35.46 19.55
C GLU A 155 8.17 35.32 18.70
N SER A 156 7.11 34.89 19.38
CA SER A 156 5.74 35.40 19.24
C SER A 156 4.97 35.08 17.96
N THR A 157 4.03 34.14 18.07
CA THR A 157 2.58 34.40 17.88
C THR A 157 1.78 33.10 18.06
N ASP A 158 1.56 32.73 19.32
CA ASP A 158 0.31 32.10 19.73
C ASP A 158 -0.85 33.02 19.31
N SER A 159 -1.70 32.64 18.35
CA SER A 159 -3.10 33.11 18.19
C SER A 159 -3.75 32.65 16.86
N ILE A 160 -4.03 31.35 16.67
CA ILE A 160 -5.07 30.92 15.67
C ILE A 160 -5.84 29.69 16.16
N TRP A 161 -6.27 29.63 17.42
CA TRP A 161 -7.31 28.67 17.86
C TRP A 161 -8.23 29.34 18.89
N SER A 162 -9.05 30.26 18.40
CA SER A 162 -10.25 30.72 19.12
C SER A 162 -11.31 31.15 18.13
N VAL A 163 -12.57 30.80 18.45
CA VAL A 163 -13.83 31.11 17.75
C VAL A 163 -14.12 30.10 16.61
N ARG A 164 -15.21 29.32 16.60
CA ARG A 164 -16.55 29.50 17.17
C ARG A 164 -17.29 28.15 17.29
N LYS A 165 -17.77 27.89 18.50
CA LYS A 165 -18.91 27.03 18.81
C LYS A 165 -20.16 27.93 18.78
N GLU A 166 -21.34 27.34 18.60
CA GLU A 166 -22.68 27.95 18.67
C GLU A 166 -23.16 28.65 17.38
N PHE A 167 -23.87 27.90 16.53
CA PHE A 167 -25.27 28.14 16.10
C PHE A 167 -25.87 26.84 15.58
#